data_AF-A0A2H0XER7-F1
#
_entry.id   AF-A0A2H0XER7-F1
#
_cell.length_a   1.000
_cell.length_b   1.000
_cell.length_c   1.000
_cell.angle_alpha   90.00
_cell.angle_beta   90.00
_cell.angle_gamma   90.00
#
_symmetry.space_group_name_H-M   'P 1'
#
loop_
_entity.id
_entity.type
_entity.pdbx_description
1 polymer ?
#
loop_
_entity_poly.entity_id
_entity_poly.type
_entity_poly.pdbx_seq_one_letter_code
_entity_poly.pdbx_strand_id
1 'polypeptide(L)'
;MTQILGSVFAISIIPVFVFLLFSRKLSGIKEHSHILVSFASGTLFGDVFLHLIPSAFKEPTNTLSASLSITSGLLLFFVLEKFICWRHCHTPEGSGHHHPLVFMNLIGDGVHNLIDGAVIATSYVASPQIGIATTIAVLAHEIPQEIGDFSVLLHAGLNKNKALLVNLLSALLCFLGAFVAILFDAFSKNVNVYLIPLVAGGFIYIAGSDLVPELKKHTGAKVSLLQFFSMLLGIGFMLLLFLWNE
;
A
#
# COMPACT_ATOMS: atom_id res chain seq x y z
N MET A 1 0.07 0.12 22.69
CA MET A 1 1.45 0.52 22.33
C MET A 1 2.32 -0.66 21.90
N THR A 2 2.55 -1.68 22.74
CA THR A 2 3.41 -2.84 22.37
C THR A 2 2.92 -3.59 21.13
N GLN A 3 1.61 -3.80 20.99
CA GLN A 3 1.02 -4.47 19.82
C GLN A 3 1.20 -3.65 18.53
N ILE A 4 0.99 -2.32 18.60
CA ILE A 4 1.20 -1.41 17.45
C ILE A 4 2.66 -1.50 16.98
N LEU A 5 3.62 -1.35 17.89
CA LEU A 5 5.04 -1.43 17.55
C LEU A 5 5.43 -2.80 16.99
N GLY A 6 4.86 -3.88 17.53
CA GLY A 6 5.07 -5.22 17.01
C GLY A 6 4.54 -5.40 15.58
N SER A 7 3.32 -4.92 15.30
CA SER A 7 2.73 -4.95 13.96
C SER A 7 3.50 -4.11 12.96
N VAL A 8 3.81 -2.86 13.30
CA VAL A 8 4.57 -1.94 12.44
C VAL A 8 5.97 -2.50 12.16
N PHE A 9 6.64 -3.05 13.17
CA PHE A 9 7.91 -3.74 12.97
C PHE A 9 7.76 -4.92 12.00
N ALA A 10 6.70 -5.73 12.13
CA ALA A 10 6.45 -6.87 11.24
C ALA A 10 6.25 -6.41 9.78
N ILE A 11 5.53 -5.30 9.54
CA ILE A 11 5.40 -4.70 8.21
C ILE A 11 6.76 -4.23 7.70
N SER A 12 7.47 -3.39 8.46
CA SER A 12 8.72 -2.77 8.02
C SER A 12 9.86 -3.74 7.73
N ILE A 13 9.80 -5.00 8.21
CA ILE A 13 10.82 -6.02 7.91
C ILE A 13 10.50 -6.86 6.67
N ILE A 14 9.33 -6.71 6.05
CA ILE A 14 8.96 -7.43 4.83
C ILE A 14 10.03 -7.33 3.75
N PRO A 15 10.61 -6.15 3.42
CA PRO A 15 11.69 -6.06 2.43
C PRO A 15 12.84 -7.03 2.69
N VAL A 16 13.22 -7.21 3.96
CA VAL A 16 14.28 -8.13 4.38
C VAL A 16 13.83 -9.58 4.18
N PHE A 17 12.61 -9.92 4.56
CA PHE A 17 12.05 -11.25 4.38
C PHE A 17 11.94 -11.63 2.89
N VAL A 18 11.42 -10.72 2.07
CA VAL A 18 11.38 -10.80 0.61
C VAL A 18 12.78 -11.03 0.07
N PHE A 19 13.75 -10.20 0.45
CA PHE A 19 15.13 -10.37 0.01
C PHE A 19 15.71 -11.74 0.39
N LEU A 20 15.48 -12.23 1.62
CA LEU A 20 15.99 -13.52 2.05
C LEU A 20 15.40 -14.68 1.25
N LEU A 21 14.07 -14.69 1.06
CA LEU A 21 13.38 -15.71 0.27
C LEU A 21 13.83 -15.72 -1.19
N PHE A 22 14.09 -14.54 -1.74
CA PHE A 22 14.26 -14.36 -3.18
C PHE A 22 15.69 -14.14 -3.64
N SER A 23 16.63 -13.91 -2.72
CA SER A 23 18.09 -13.76 -2.99
C SER A 23 18.66 -14.89 -3.86
N ARG A 24 18.08 -16.10 -3.78
CA ARG A 24 18.49 -17.31 -4.48
C ARG A 24 17.76 -17.61 -5.80
N LYS A 25 16.59 -17.01 -6.09
CA LYS A 25 15.73 -17.42 -7.24
C LYS A 25 15.04 -16.25 -7.98
N LEU A 26 15.74 -15.13 -8.10
CA LEU A 26 15.25 -13.88 -8.70
C LEU A 26 14.66 -14.00 -10.12
N SER A 27 15.13 -14.95 -10.93
CA SER A 27 14.73 -15.09 -12.33
C SER A 27 13.27 -15.51 -12.51
N GLY A 28 12.72 -16.34 -11.61
CA GLY A 28 11.32 -16.80 -11.70
C GLY A 28 10.27 -15.79 -11.21
N ILE A 29 10.70 -14.75 -10.47
CA ILE A 29 9.81 -13.75 -9.87
C ILE A 29 9.32 -12.75 -10.91
N LYS A 30 10.20 -12.33 -11.82
CA LYS A 30 9.81 -11.44 -12.93
C LYS A 30 8.69 -12.02 -13.80
N GLU A 31 8.63 -13.34 -13.89
CA GLU A 31 7.64 -14.05 -14.69
C GLU A 31 6.27 -14.15 -13.99
N HIS A 32 6.19 -13.97 -12.67
CA HIS A 32 4.94 -14.12 -11.89
C HIS A 32 4.56 -12.88 -11.05
N SER A 33 5.36 -11.82 -11.07
CA SER A 33 5.13 -10.59 -10.29
C SER A 33 3.77 -9.97 -10.56
N HIS A 34 3.30 -9.99 -11.81
CA HIS A 34 2.00 -9.46 -12.20
C HIS A 34 0.81 -10.22 -11.56
N ILE A 35 0.97 -11.49 -11.20
CA ILE A 35 -0.08 -12.26 -10.50
C ILE A 35 -0.14 -11.82 -9.03
N LEU A 36 1.02 -11.62 -8.41
CA LEU A 36 1.16 -11.12 -7.05
C LEU A 36 0.61 -9.68 -6.93
N VAL A 37 0.97 -8.80 -7.88
CA VAL A 37 0.41 -7.44 -7.97
C VAL A 37 -1.10 -7.47 -8.15
N SER A 38 -1.63 -8.45 -8.89
CA SER A 38 -3.08 -8.61 -9.05
C SER A 38 -3.77 -9.03 -7.74
N PHE A 39 -3.14 -9.91 -6.96
CA PHE A 39 -3.61 -10.26 -5.63
C PHE A 39 -3.60 -9.03 -4.71
N ALA A 40 -2.50 -8.27 -4.67
CA ALA A 40 -2.38 -7.03 -3.89
C ALA A 40 -3.43 -5.98 -4.27
N SER A 41 -3.69 -5.81 -5.57
CA SER A 41 -4.76 -4.93 -6.06
C SER A 41 -6.12 -5.36 -5.51
N GLY A 42 -6.38 -6.68 -5.52
CA GLY A 42 -7.60 -7.25 -4.99
C GLY A 42 -7.76 -7.06 -3.49
N THR A 43 -6.68 -7.26 -2.71
CA THR A 43 -6.70 -7.02 -1.27
C THR A 43 -6.83 -5.53 -0.92
N LEU A 44 -6.21 -4.61 -1.66
CA LEU A 44 -6.38 -3.16 -1.43
C LEU A 44 -7.81 -2.71 -1.73
N PHE A 45 -8.38 -3.11 -2.88
CA PHE A 45 -9.79 -2.82 -3.17
C PHE A 45 -10.72 -3.49 -2.16
N GLY A 46 -10.42 -4.72 -1.75
CA GLY A 46 -11.17 -5.43 -0.71
C GLY A 46 -11.18 -4.65 0.61
N ASP A 47 -10.01 -4.22 1.09
CA ASP A 47 -9.87 -3.44 2.33
C ASP A 47 -10.65 -2.12 2.27
N VAL A 48 -10.49 -1.37 1.19
CA VAL A 48 -11.21 -0.11 0.97
C VAL A 48 -12.72 -0.31 0.99
N PHE A 49 -13.23 -1.20 0.14
CA PHE A 49 -14.68 -1.29 -0.11
C PHE A 49 -15.43 -2.12 0.93
N LEU A 50 -14.77 -3.08 1.57
CA LEU A 50 -15.40 -3.96 2.57
C LEU A 50 -15.16 -3.47 4.01
N HIS A 51 -14.04 -2.83 4.30
CA HIS A 51 -13.69 -2.41 5.68
C HIS A 51 -13.72 -0.89 5.86
N LEU A 52 -12.90 -0.15 5.13
CA LEU A 52 -12.67 1.28 5.41
C LEU A 52 -13.89 2.15 5.09
N ILE A 53 -14.48 2.00 3.91
CA ILE A 53 -15.64 2.77 3.48
C ILE A 53 -16.85 2.50 4.39
N PRO A 54 -17.27 1.23 4.62
CA PRO A 54 -18.37 0.94 5.52
C PRO A 54 -18.15 1.49 6.93
N SER A 55 -16.93 1.37 7.47
CA SER A 55 -16.60 1.90 8.80
C SER A 55 -16.70 3.43 8.84
N ALA A 56 -16.20 4.13 7.82
CA ALA A 56 -16.29 5.59 7.74
C ALA A 56 -17.73 6.12 7.75
N PHE A 57 -18.68 5.37 7.18
CA PHE A 57 -20.10 5.72 7.18
C PHE A 57 -20.88 5.26 8.42
N LYS A 58 -20.32 4.36 9.25
CA LYS A 58 -20.90 3.93 10.53
C LYS A 58 -20.57 4.88 11.69
N GLU A 59 -19.44 5.59 11.62
CA GLU A 59 -19.04 6.61 12.61
C GLU A 59 -20.08 7.76 12.69
N PRO A 60 -20.20 8.47 13.84
CA PRO A 60 -21.27 9.45 14.13
C PRO A 60 -21.16 10.77 13.33
N THR A 61 -20.66 10.71 12.12
CA THR A 61 -20.23 11.85 11.34
C THR A 61 -21.17 12.03 10.17
N ASN A 62 -21.31 13.27 9.70
CA ASN A 62 -22.18 13.50 8.56
C ASN A 62 -21.61 12.75 7.34
N THR A 63 -22.45 11.97 6.65
CA THR A 63 -22.15 11.26 5.39
C THR A 63 -21.35 12.12 4.42
N LEU A 64 -21.67 13.42 4.31
CA LEU A 64 -20.94 14.36 3.48
C LEU A 64 -19.46 14.51 3.88
N SER A 65 -19.16 14.56 5.18
CA SER A 65 -17.79 14.69 5.68
C SER A 65 -16.93 13.46 5.38
N ALA A 66 -17.51 12.26 5.51
CA ALA A 66 -16.84 11.01 5.11
C ALA A 66 -16.55 11.01 3.61
N SER A 67 -17.54 11.31 2.76
CA SER A 67 -17.37 11.39 1.30
C SER A 67 -16.35 12.44 0.86
N LEU A 68 -16.35 13.62 1.49
CA LEU A 68 -15.37 14.67 1.23
C LEU A 68 -13.95 14.25 1.65
N SER A 69 -13.82 13.51 2.75
CA SER A 69 -12.53 13.00 3.20
C SER A 69 -11.98 11.94 2.23
N ILE A 70 -12.81 10.99 1.77
CA ILE A 70 -12.43 10.03 0.71
C ILE A 70 -11.97 10.77 -0.55
N THR A 71 -12.75 11.75 -0.99
CA THR A 71 -12.40 12.55 -2.18
C THR A 71 -11.09 13.30 -1.97
N SER A 72 -10.90 13.89 -0.79
CA SER A 72 -9.68 14.63 -0.43
C SER A 72 -8.45 13.72 -0.42
N GLY A 73 -8.59 12.48 0.05
CA GLY A 73 -7.52 11.48 0.04
C GLY A 73 -7.08 11.12 -1.37
N LEU A 74 -8.04 10.84 -2.24
CA LEU A 74 -7.79 10.56 -3.65
C LEU A 74 -7.09 11.74 -4.33
N LEU A 75 -7.60 12.96 -4.14
CA LEU A 75 -7.01 14.18 -4.72
C LEU A 75 -5.64 14.50 -4.14
N LEU A 76 -5.42 14.27 -2.84
CA LEU A 76 -4.13 14.46 -2.20
C LEU A 76 -3.08 13.57 -2.87
N PHE A 77 -3.37 12.30 -3.07
CA PHE A 77 -2.47 11.37 -3.76
C PHE A 77 -2.22 11.76 -5.20
N PHE A 78 -3.27 12.13 -5.95
CA PHE A 78 -3.11 12.66 -7.30
C PHE A 78 -2.17 13.87 -7.35
N VAL A 79 -2.35 14.82 -6.43
CA VAL A 79 -1.54 16.04 -6.34
C VAL A 79 -0.11 15.70 -5.94
N LEU A 80 0.08 14.81 -4.96
CA LEU A 80 1.40 14.33 -4.54
C LEU A 80 2.14 13.70 -5.72
N GLU A 81 1.51 12.77 -6.44
CA GLU A 81 2.09 12.15 -7.63
C GLU A 81 2.45 13.21 -8.69
N LYS A 82 1.54 14.15 -8.97
CA LYS A 82 1.79 15.24 -9.92
C LYS A 82 2.97 16.12 -9.51
N PHE A 83 3.08 16.50 -8.25
CA PHE A 83 4.22 17.31 -7.77
C PHE A 83 5.54 16.56 -7.90
N ILE A 84 5.56 15.26 -7.59
CA ILE A 84 6.74 14.40 -7.72
C ILE A 84 7.16 14.28 -9.19
N CYS A 85 6.20 13.96 -10.06
CA CYS A 85 6.41 13.86 -11.52
C CYS A 85 6.87 15.19 -12.12
N TRP A 86 6.26 16.30 -11.70
CA TRP A 86 6.58 17.63 -12.23
C TRP A 86 8.02 18.06 -11.88
N ARG A 87 8.48 17.81 -10.65
CA ARG A 87 9.85 18.20 -10.24
C ARG A 87 10.96 17.41 -10.94
N HIS A 88 10.65 16.23 -11.50
CA HIS A 88 11.65 15.36 -12.12
C HIS A 88 11.49 15.17 -13.64
N CYS A 89 10.41 15.68 -14.25
CA CYS A 89 10.25 15.72 -15.71
C CYS A 89 10.67 17.08 -16.29
N HIS A 90 11.96 17.42 -16.19
CA HIS A 90 12.57 18.51 -16.94
C HIS A 90 13.90 18.07 -17.58
N THR A 91 13.87 17.06 -18.45
CA THR A 91 14.90 16.90 -19.49
C THR A 91 14.27 16.25 -20.73
N PRO A 92 14.52 16.78 -21.94
CA PRO A 92 13.95 16.26 -23.17
C PRO A 92 14.49 14.86 -23.49
N GLU A 93 13.69 14.13 -24.26
CA GLU A 93 13.95 12.82 -24.86
C GLU A 93 15.40 12.62 -25.30
N GLY A 94 16.10 11.66 -24.65
CA GLY A 94 17.41 11.23 -25.09
C GLY A 94 18.24 10.59 -23.98
N SER A 95 18.51 9.29 -24.13
CA SER A 95 19.46 8.47 -23.36
C SER A 95 19.05 7.98 -21.95
N GLY A 96 18.63 6.71 -21.85
CA GLY A 96 19.05 5.78 -20.78
C GLY A 96 18.84 6.12 -19.30
N HIS A 97 17.95 7.04 -18.91
CA HIS A 97 17.82 7.44 -17.51
C HIS A 97 16.80 6.57 -16.73
N HIS A 98 17.30 5.57 -16.00
CA HIS A 98 16.54 4.75 -15.06
C HIS A 98 16.15 5.47 -13.74
N HIS A 99 16.63 6.70 -13.52
CA HIS A 99 16.50 7.44 -12.26
C HIS A 99 15.07 7.92 -11.90
N PRO A 100 14.21 8.36 -12.85
CA PRO A 100 12.85 8.80 -12.52
C PRO A 100 11.99 7.66 -11.97
N LEU A 101 12.15 6.44 -12.51
CA LEU A 101 11.38 5.26 -12.13
C LEU A 101 11.65 4.86 -10.67
N VAL A 102 12.92 4.85 -10.25
CA VAL A 102 13.33 4.56 -8.87
C VAL A 102 12.75 5.56 -7.89
N PHE A 103 12.83 6.85 -8.24
CA PHE A 103 12.38 7.92 -7.34
C PHE A 103 10.86 7.93 -7.16
N MET A 104 10.10 7.75 -8.25
CA MET A 104 8.64 7.64 -8.17
C MET A 104 8.20 6.42 -7.36
N ASN A 105 8.84 5.27 -7.60
CA ASN A 105 8.57 4.05 -6.86
C ASN A 105 8.77 4.25 -5.35
N LEU A 106 9.92 4.81 -4.95
CA LEU A 106 10.25 4.99 -3.53
C LEU A 106 9.37 6.00 -2.81
N ILE A 107 8.91 7.05 -3.48
CA ILE A 107 8.00 8.00 -2.82
C ILE A 107 6.58 7.44 -2.74
N GLY A 108 6.09 6.82 -3.81
CA GLY A 108 4.77 6.17 -3.80
C GLY A 108 4.69 5.13 -2.69
N ASP A 109 5.67 4.22 -2.67
CA ASP A 109 5.83 3.22 -1.62
C ASP A 109 6.02 3.85 -0.24
N GLY A 110 6.83 4.91 -0.11
CA GLY A 110 7.05 5.55 1.18
C GLY A 110 5.81 6.23 1.78
N VAL A 111 4.98 6.84 0.93
CA VAL A 111 3.68 7.41 1.33
C VAL A 111 2.69 6.31 1.68
N HIS A 112 2.68 5.21 0.91
CA HIS A 112 1.88 4.02 1.20
C HIS A 112 2.22 3.45 2.58
N ASN A 113 3.51 3.18 2.81
CA ASN A 113 4.02 2.64 4.06
C ASN A 113 3.70 3.55 5.27
N LEU A 114 3.82 4.87 5.09
CA LEU A 114 3.39 5.85 6.10
C LEU A 114 1.90 5.70 6.43
N ILE A 115 1.06 5.47 5.43
CA ILE A 115 -0.37 5.32 5.63
C ILE A 115 -0.70 3.99 6.30
N ASP A 116 -0.07 2.88 5.90
CA ASP A 116 -0.24 1.59 6.57
C ASP A 116 0.06 1.67 8.06
N GLY A 117 1.14 2.35 8.42
CA GLY A 117 1.50 2.59 9.81
C GLY A 117 0.41 3.36 10.57
N ALA A 118 -0.15 4.40 9.95
CA ALA A 118 -1.22 5.18 10.54
C ALA A 118 -2.51 4.37 10.70
N VAL A 119 -2.88 3.55 9.70
CA VAL A 119 -4.08 2.69 9.77
C VAL A 119 -3.91 1.62 10.85
N ILE A 120 -2.77 0.92 10.90
CA ILE A 120 -2.49 -0.08 11.94
C ILE A 120 -2.61 0.54 13.32
N ALA A 121 -1.97 1.69 13.55
CA ALA A 121 -2.03 2.38 14.83
C ALA A 121 -3.48 2.76 15.20
N THR A 122 -4.20 3.36 14.27
CA THR A 122 -5.59 3.79 14.47
C THR A 122 -6.52 2.59 14.76
N SER A 123 -6.34 1.48 14.05
CA SER A 123 -7.09 0.25 14.26
C SER A 123 -6.88 -0.34 15.66
N TYR A 124 -5.65 -0.34 16.18
CA TYR A 124 -5.38 -0.77 17.55
C TYR A 124 -5.89 0.18 18.62
N VAL A 125 -5.98 1.48 18.32
CA VAL A 125 -6.65 2.45 19.18
C VAL A 125 -8.16 2.15 19.26
N ALA A 126 -8.77 1.74 18.13
CA ALA A 126 -10.17 1.33 18.10
C ALA A 126 -10.43 0.02 18.87
N SER A 127 -9.71 -1.07 18.54
CA SER A 127 -9.68 -2.28 19.37
C SER A 127 -8.51 -3.20 19.01
N PRO A 128 -8.04 -4.06 19.94
CA PRO A 128 -7.01 -5.05 19.64
C PRO A 128 -7.37 -6.00 18.49
N GLN A 129 -8.65 -6.39 18.39
CA GLN A 129 -9.15 -7.30 17.34
C GLN A 129 -9.05 -6.64 15.96
N ILE A 130 -9.53 -5.40 15.82
CA ILE A 130 -9.45 -4.64 14.57
C ILE A 130 -7.97 -4.39 14.21
N GLY A 131 -7.12 -4.05 15.18
CA GLY A 131 -5.68 -3.88 14.97
C GLY A 131 -4.98 -5.13 14.42
N ILE A 132 -5.28 -6.31 14.96
CA ILE A 132 -4.74 -7.59 14.46
C ILE A 132 -5.25 -7.86 13.04
N ALA A 133 -6.54 -7.67 12.79
CA ALA A 133 -7.14 -7.87 11.48
C ALA A 133 -6.52 -6.95 10.41
N THR A 134 -6.39 -5.66 10.71
CA THR A 134 -5.72 -4.69 9.85
C THR A 134 -4.27 -5.07 9.61
N THR A 135 -3.53 -5.52 10.63
CA THR A 135 -2.14 -5.97 10.46
C THR A 135 -2.06 -7.12 9.46
N ILE A 136 -2.95 -8.11 9.57
CA ILE A 136 -3.00 -9.25 8.64
C ILE A 136 -3.36 -8.80 7.22
N ALA A 137 -4.32 -7.87 7.09
CA ALA A 137 -4.71 -7.29 5.81
C ALA A 137 -3.54 -6.55 5.13
N VAL A 138 -2.82 -5.71 5.88
CA VAL A 138 -1.63 -4.99 5.41
C VAL A 138 -0.53 -5.97 5.00
N LEU A 139 -0.19 -6.93 5.86
CA LEU A 139 0.79 -7.98 5.53
C LEU A 139 0.46 -8.70 4.21
N ALA A 140 -0.83 -8.95 3.95
CA ALA A 140 -1.27 -9.68 2.77
C ALA A 140 -1.03 -8.92 1.45
N HIS A 141 -1.13 -7.59 1.45
CA HIS A 141 -0.85 -6.77 0.26
C HIS A 141 0.58 -6.24 0.19
N GLU A 142 1.23 -6.07 1.34
CA GLU A 142 2.58 -5.54 1.42
C GLU A 142 3.64 -6.54 0.93
N ILE A 143 3.47 -7.84 1.21
CA ILE A 143 4.39 -8.87 0.70
C ILE A 143 4.47 -8.86 -0.84
N PRO A 144 3.34 -8.92 -1.58
CA PRO A 144 3.34 -8.78 -3.04
C PRO A 144 3.92 -7.44 -3.54
N GLN A 145 3.57 -6.33 -2.87
CA GLN A 145 4.00 -4.98 -3.26
C GLN A 145 5.52 -4.84 -3.17
N GLU A 146 6.10 -5.23 -2.03
CA GLU A 146 7.54 -5.22 -1.78
C GLU A 146 8.32 -6.09 -2.77
N ILE A 147 7.76 -7.23 -3.20
CA ILE A 147 8.34 -8.05 -4.28
C ILE A 147 8.33 -7.29 -5.62
N GLY A 148 7.25 -6.57 -5.90
CA GLY A 148 7.10 -5.70 -7.08
C GLY A 148 8.12 -4.56 -7.08
N ASP A 149 8.17 -3.79 -6.01
CA ASP A 149 9.07 -2.66 -5.83
C ASP A 149 10.54 -3.07 -5.94
N PHE A 150 10.91 -4.13 -5.22
CA PHE A 150 12.26 -4.69 -5.32
C PHE A 150 12.61 -5.10 -6.76
N SER A 151 11.65 -5.63 -7.51
CA SER A 151 11.84 -6.00 -8.92
C SER A 151 12.00 -4.77 -9.83
N VAL A 152 11.24 -3.70 -9.59
CA VAL A 152 11.34 -2.41 -10.30
C VAL A 152 12.71 -1.79 -10.07
N LEU A 153 13.17 -1.74 -8.82
CA LEU A 153 14.47 -1.17 -8.45
C LEU A 153 15.64 -1.91 -9.14
N LEU A 154 15.58 -3.24 -9.17
CA LEU A 154 16.57 -4.05 -9.89
C LEU A 154 16.51 -3.84 -11.41
N HIS A 155 15.31 -3.70 -11.98
CA HIS A 155 15.15 -3.42 -13.41
C HIS A 155 15.66 -2.04 -13.79
N ALA A 156 15.57 -1.08 -12.87
CA ALA A 156 16.16 0.25 -12.98
C ALA A 156 17.70 0.27 -12.78
N GLY A 157 18.35 -0.89 -12.63
CA GLY A 157 19.80 -1.01 -12.58
C GLY A 157 20.42 -0.88 -11.19
N LEU A 158 19.62 -0.81 -10.12
CA LEU A 158 20.17 -0.91 -8.77
C LEU A 158 20.71 -2.32 -8.52
N ASN A 159 21.82 -2.41 -7.79
CA ASN A 159 22.26 -3.70 -7.28
C ASN A 159 21.36 -4.16 -6.13
N LYS A 160 21.37 -5.47 -5.84
CA LYS A 160 20.46 -6.09 -4.86
C LYS A 160 20.52 -5.45 -3.47
N ASN A 161 21.72 -5.08 -3.01
CA ASN A 161 21.89 -4.50 -1.68
C ASN A 161 21.35 -3.07 -1.61
N LYS A 162 21.54 -2.27 -2.66
CA LYS A 162 20.98 -0.93 -2.75
C LYS A 162 19.46 -0.99 -2.86
N ALA A 163 18.91 -1.86 -3.71
CA ALA A 163 17.47 -2.05 -3.85
C ALA A 163 16.82 -2.44 -2.50
N LEU A 164 17.44 -3.37 -1.76
CA LEU A 164 16.97 -3.77 -0.43
C LEU A 164 17.00 -2.59 0.54
N LEU A 165 18.12 -1.84 0.56
CA LEU A 165 18.28 -0.72 1.49
C LEU A 165 17.20 0.34 1.25
N VAL A 166 16.94 0.70 -0.01
CA VAL A 166 15.95 1.76 -0.30
C VAL A 166 14.51 1.32 -0.06
N ASN A 167 14.15 0.05 -0.34
CA ASN A 167 12.85 -0.49 0.08
C ASN A 167 12.73 -0.50 1.60
N LEU A 168 13.74 -0.97 2.32
CA LEU A 168 13.71 -0.97 3.79
C LEU A 168 13.55 0.44 4.36
N LEU A 169 14.23 1.43 3.79
CA LEU A 169 14.08 2.83 4.23
C LEU A 169 12.67 3.36 3.97
N SER A 170 12.04 2.96 2.88
CA SER A 170 10.65 3.26 2.56
C SER A 170 9.70 2.60 3.57
N ALA A 171 9.85 1.30 3.81
CA ALA A 171 9.06 0.52 4.76
C ALA A 171 9.17 1.02 6.21
N LEU A 172 10.28 1.66 6.59
CA LEU A 172 10.44 2.28 7.89
C LEU A 172 9.56 3.54 8.08
N LEU A 173 9.02 4.13 7.01
CA LEU A 173 8.03 5.21 7.13
C LEU A 173 6.72 4.74 7.77
N CYS A 174 6.47 3.43 7.82
CA CYS A 174 5.40 2.83 8.62
C CYS A 174 5.49 3.21 10.11
N PHE A 175 6.70 3.30 10.69
CA PHE A 175 6.87 3.80 12.05
C PHE A 175 6.47 5.26 12.21
N LEU A 176 6.82 6.09 11.22
CA LEU A 176 6.46 7.51 11.24
C LEU A 176 4.95 7.66 11.14
N GLY A 177 4.29 6.89 10.27
CA GLY A 177 2.84 6.82 10.14
C GLY A 177 2.13 6.50 11.45
N ALA A 178 2.55 5.40 12.09
CA ALA A 178 2.00 4.97 13.36
C ALA A 178 2.21 6.02 14.46
N PHE A 179 3.40 6.62 14.52
CA PHE A 179 3.71 7.68 15.48
C PHE A 179 2.82 8.91 15.28
N VAL A 180 2.67 9.37 14.03
CA VAL A 180 1.79 10.50 13.69
C VAL A 180 0.36 10.18 14.10
N ALA A 181 -0.19 9.02 13.76
CA ALA A 181 -1.55 8.64 14.13
C ALA A 181 -1.76 8.64 15.67
N ILE A 182 -0.83 8.08 16.44
CA ILE A 182 -0.89 8.08 17.91
C ILE A 182 -0.83 9.50 18.48
N LEU A 183 0.04 10.36 17.96
CA LEU A 183 0.11 11.75 18.39
C LEU A 183 -1.22 12.46 18.12
N PHE A 184 -1.78 12.29 16.92
CA PHE A 184 -3.04 12.94 16.56
C PHE A 184 -4.23 12.47 17.42
N ASP A 185 -4.32 11.17 17.72
CA ASP A 185 -5.33 10.64 18.66
C ASP A 185 -5.21 11.27 20.06
N ALA A 186 -3.98 11.48 20.54
CA ALA A 186 -3.74 12.13 21.83
C ALA A 186 -4.23 13.61 21.88
N PHE A 187 -4.29 14.30 20.73
CA PHE A 187 -4.73 15.70 20.65
C PHE A 187 -6.20 15.87 20.27
N SER A 188 -6.85 14.88 19.64
CA SER A 188 -8.25 14.96 19.22
C SER A 188 -8.92 13.60 19.14
N LYS A 189 -9.99 13.41 19.93
CA LYS A 189 -10.78 12.17 20.00
C LYS A 189 -11.57 11.82 18.73
N ASN A 190 -11.61 12.71 17.73
CA ASN A 190 -12.39 12.55 16.49
C ASN A 190 -11.51 12.41 15.24
N VAL A 191 -10.23 12.06 15.37
CA VAL A 191 -9.33 11.95 14.20
C VAL A 191 -9.74 10.81 13.26
N ASN A 192 -10.17 9.68 13.82
CA ASN A 192 -10.50 8.47 13.06
C ASN A 192 -11.62 8.71 12.03
N VAL A 193 -12.56 9.59 12.37
CA VAL A 193 -13.65 10.07 11.51
C VAL A 193 -13.17 10.58 10.16
N TYR A 194 -12.05 11.31 10.14
CA TYR A 194 -11.56 11.97 8.93
C TYR A 194 -10.42 11.19 8.32
N LEU A 195 -9.56 10.58 9.15
CA LEU A 195 -8.37 9.88 8.69
C LEU A 195 -8.71 8.58 7.96
N ILE A 196 -9.63 7.76 8.48
CA ILE A 196 -10.03 6.50 7.84
C ILE A 196 -10.58 6.74 6.42
N PRO A 197 -11.58 7.62 6.21
CA PRO A 197 -12.06 7.90 4.86
C PRO A 197 -10.98 8.56 3.98
N LEU A 198 -10.14 9.45 4.52
CA LEU A 198 -9.01 10.02 3.76
C LEU A 198 -8.07 8.92 3.24
N VAL A 199 -7.71 7.95 4.08
CA VAL A 199 -6.87 6.83 3.68
C VAL A 199 -7.55 5.96 2.63
N ALA A 200 -8.85 5.66 2.79
CA ALA A 200 -9.60 4.89 1.81
C ALA A 200 -9.53 5.55 0.41
N GLY A 201 -9.60 6.87 0.34
CA GLY A 201 -9.39 7.64 -0.89
C GLY A 201 -8.00 7.44 -1.51
N GLY A 202 -6.95 7.45 -0.68
CA GLY A 202 -5.57 7.20 -1.11
C GLY A 202 -5.37 5.79 -1.67
N PHE A 203 -5.89 4.77 -1.00
CA PHE A 203 -5.81 3.38 -1.48
C PHE A 203 -6.58 3.15 -2.78
N ILE A 204 -7.73 3.80 -2.97
CA ILE A 204 -8.43 3.80 -4.27
C ILE A 204 -7.52 4.35 -5.37
N TYR A 205 -6.80 5.44 -5.07
CA TYR A 205 -5.87 6.04 -6.00
C TYR A 205 -4.75 5.05 -6.34
N ILE A 206 -3.98 4.56 -5.35
CA ILE A 206 -2.86 3.62 -5.56
C ILE A 206 -3.30 2.39 -6.36
N ALA A 207 -4.38 1.72 -5.94
CA ALA A 207 -4.86 0.53 -6.63
C ALA A 207 -5.29 0.84 -8.07
N GLY A 208 -5.94 1.98 -8.31
CA GLY A 208 -6.50 2.36 -9.60
C GLY A 208 -5.54 3.01 -10.59
N SER A 209 -4.58 3.82 -10.12
CA SER A 209 -3.62 4.58 -10.95
C SER A 209 -2.26 3.89 -11.08
N ASP A 210 -1.88 3.04 -10.13
CA ASP A 210 -0.54 2.45 -10.11
C ASP A 210 -0.60 0.96 -10.40
N LEU A 211 -1.30 0.18 -9.56
CA LEU A 211 -1.30 -1.28 -9.69
C LEU A 211 -2.09 -1.77 -10.90
N VAL A 212 -3.34 -1.32 -11.09
CA VAL A 212 -4.17 -1.74 -12.22
C VAL A 212 -3.55 -1.39 -13.58
N PRO A 213 -2.96 -0.18 -13.79
CA PRO A 213 -2.26 0.13 -15.03
C PRO A 213 -1.02 -0.73 -15.28
N GLU A 214 -0.29 -1.15 -14.25
CA GLU A 214 0.81 -2.12 -14.39
C GLU A 214 0.29 -3.47 -14.91
N LEU A 215 -0.84 -3.96 -14.38
CA LEU A 215 -1.46 -5.21 -14.83
C LEU A 215 -1.85 -5.16 -16.32
N LYS A 216 -2.29 -3.99 -16.80
CA LYS A 216 -2.67 -3.76 -18.21
C LYS A 216 -1.50 -3.87 -19.19
N LYS A 217 -0.25 -3.82 -18.73
CA LYS A 217 0.93 -4.04 -19.60
C LYS A 217 1.07 -5.50 -20.03
N HIS A 218 0.40 -6.43 -19.35
CA HIS A 218 0.46 -7.87 -19.62
C HIS A 218 -0.89 -8.39 -20.15
N THR A 219 -1.04 -8.48 -21.47
CA THR A 219 -2.35 -8.62 -22.16
C THR A 219 -2.67 -10.02 -22.71
N GLY A 220 -1.87 -11.04 -22.38
CA GLY A 220 -2.14 -12.41 -22.85
C GLY A 220 -3.39 -13.00 -22.19
N ALA A 221 -4.29 -13.62 -22.96
CA ALA A 221 -5.58 -14.13 -22.44
C ALA A 221 -5.45 -15.03 -21.20
N LYS A 222 -4.47 -15.95 -21.19
CA LYS A 222 -4.17 -16.81 -20.02
C LYS A 222 -3.70 -15.99 -18.82
N VAL A 223 -2.87 -14.98 -19.05
CA VAL A 223 -2.35 -14.08 -18.01
C VAL A 223 -3.47 -13.23 -17.43
N SER A 224 -4.32 -12.64 -18.29
CA SER A 224 -5.45 -11.83 -17.85
C SER A 224 -6.48 -12.62 -17.04
N LEU A 225 -6.73 -13.88 -17.41
CA LEU A 225 -7.56 -14.78 -16.59
C LEU A 225 -6.94 -15.03 -15.22
N LEU A 226 -5.63 -15.32 -15.18
CA LEU A 226 -4.92 -15.58 -13.94
C LEU A 226 -4.86 -14.34 -13.03
N GLN A 227 -4.64 -13.15 -13.61
CA GLN A 227 -4.73 -11.87 -12.92
C GLN A 227 -6.14 -11.68 -12.34
N PHE A 228 -7.20 -11.87 -13.13
CA PHE A 228 -8.57 -11.73 -12.67
C PHE A 228 -8.89 -12.63 -11.47
N PHE A 229 -8.57 -13.92 -11.55
CA PHE A 229 -8.77 -14.84 -10.43
C PHE A 229 -7.90 -14.51 -9.22
N SER A 230 -6.66 -14.07 -9.42
CA SER A 230 -5.78 -13.61 -8.34
C SER A 230 -6.36 -12.39 -7.62
N MET A 231 -6.94 -11.45 -8.37
CA MET A 231 -7.61 -10.27 -7.81
C MET A 231 -8.88 -10.67 -7.02
N LEU A 232 -9.67 -11.60 -7.56
CA LEU A 232 -10.82 -12.17 -6.83
C LEU A 232 -10.40 -12.90 -5.55
N LEU A 233 -9.27 -13.60 -5.56
CA LEU A 233 -8.71 -14.24 -4.36
C LEU A 233 -8.30 -13.20 -3.31
N GLY A 234 -7.71 -12.08 -3.73
CA GLY A 234 -7.39 -10.97 -2.83
C GLY A 234 -8.64 -10.35 -2.20
N ILE A 235 -9.67 -10.07 -3.01
CA ILE A 235 -10.96 -9.56 -2.51
C ILE A 235 -11.62 -10.59 -1.58
N GLY A 236 -11.62 -11.86 -1.96
CA GLY A 236 -12.18 -12.96 -1.17
C GLY A 236 -11.46 -13.14 0.16
N PHE A 237 -10.14 -12.99 0.18
CA PHE A 237 -9.36 -12.98 1.42
C PHE A 237 -9.79 -11.85 2.35
N MET A 238 -9.94 -10.63 1.83
CA MET A 238 -10.45 -9.50 2.62
C MET A 238 -11.88 -9.75 3.10
N LEU A 239 -12.76 -10.29 2.25
CA LEU A 239 -14.12 -10.64 2.65
C LEU A 239 -14.12 -11.66 3.80
N LEU A 240 -13.26 -12.67 3.77
CA LEU A 240 -13.12 -13.62 4.88
C LEU A 240 -12.63 -12.93 6.16
N LEU A 241 -11.69 -11.99 6.06
CA LEU A 241 -11.28 -11.18 7.22
C LEU A 241 -12.43 -10.31 7.73
N PHE A 242 -13.24 -9.72 6.85
CA PHE A 242 -14.41 -8.94 7.24
C PHE A 242 -15.39 -9.80 8.04
N LEU A 243 -15.78 -10.96 7.49
CA LEU A 243 -16.71 -11.89 8.13
C LEU A 243 -16.19 -12.52 9.42
N TRP A 244 -14.87 -12.52 9.63
CA TRP A 244 -14.26 -13.00 10.88
C TRP A 244 -14.31 -11.96 12.01
N ASN A 245 -14.35 -10.66 11.68
CA ASN A 245 -14.30 -9.58 12.67
C ASN A 245 -15.66 -8.94 13.00
N GLU A 246 -16.73 -9.28 12.26
CA GLU A 246 -18.13 -9.02 12.65
C GLU A 246 -18.61 -10.06 13.68
#